data_AF-A0A7C4EHP5-F1
#
_entry.id   AF-A0A7C4EHP5-F1
#
_cell.length_a   1.000
_cell.length_b   1.000
_cell.length_c   1.000
_cell.angle_alpha   90.00
_cell.angle_beta   90.00
_cell.angle_gamma   90.00
#
_symmetry.space_group_name_H-M   'P 1'
#
loop_
_entity.id
_entity.type
_entity.pdbx_description
1 polymer ?
#
loop_
_entity_poly.entity_id
_entity_poly.type
_entity_poly.pdbx_seq_one_letter_code
_entity_poly.pdbx_strand_id
1 'polypeptide(L)'
;LRELDKKLDEYLGNATRRMEVLKTSTSLEDHVAVILGYWEELQDTSTHADAVKHRMEIKAHVAERAQAVAGEPFVKETLSKIKEMRVEIARQVGIQRDMEEVRTLPGRIGKQLRSRGYRTGKELYVQTLSQSLALFAMAFYGKPIIYRTTDFKSNEYRNLVGGMLFEAHEDNPMLGYRGVSRNIHDWEIESFKLARGIFGGKNLQIMLPFVRTLEEARSMKRYLSKVHKLRSGEEGLKIHMMSEIPSNAILAKEFIEEFDGFSIGSNDMTQMVLATDRDNPSLKHIYDEEDPAVVWAILSTIFTGQKMGKKVGFCGQGVSNSVILRGLVSIAGIVSASVVPDTYYQTKFDVAAVEAQNIPVSKLGEWLQEQHLNRLHELLKSHKYEHILKKYKSAKDLTEWYEGEQTRLAGQLRDHLDTPKEAFYRQELEKYRGAFHKPVIYAAWDWEETVLDALRHAGFKDWDEQAKALAEQRKKKW
;
A
#
# COMPACT_ATOMS: atom_id res chain seq x y z
N LEU A 1 -41.56 36.83 -5.63
CA LEU A 1 -42.13 35.46 -5.63
C LEU A 1 -41.02 34.42 -5.47
N ARG A 2 -40.14 34.18 -6.45
CA ARG A 2 -39.03 33.21 -6.31
C ARG A 2 -38.10 33.43 -5.10
N GLU A 3 -37.79 34.69 -4.76
CA GLU A 3 -37.00 35.00 -3.55
C GLU A 3 -37.79 34.77 -2.24
N LEU A 4 -39.11 34.94 -2.27
CA LEU A 4 -39.99 34.65 -1.12
C LEU A 4 -40.11 33.14 -0.92
N ASP A 5 -40.26 32.37 -2.01
CA ASP A 5 -40.29 30.90 -1.96
C ASP A 5 -38.97 30.35 -1.40
N LYS A 6 -37.83 30.86 -1.87
CA LYS A 6 -36.51 30.47 -1.35
C LYS A 6 -36.35 30.76 0.14
N LYS A 7 -36.83 31.92 0.61
CA LYS A 7 -36.81 32.26 2.04
C LYS A 7 -37.75 31.36 2.85
N LEU A 8 -38.91 31.02 2.31
CA LEU A 8 -39.85 30.11 2.95
C LEU A 8 -39.25 28.71 3.14
N ASP A 9 -38.62 28.16 2.10
CA ASP A 9 -37.92 26.88 2.16
C ASP A 9 -36.79 26.89 3.21
N GLU A 10 -36.03 27.98 3.26
CA GLU A 10 -34.97 28.17 4.27
C GLU A 10 -35.55 28.20 5.69
N TYR A 11 -36.63 28.95 5.93
CA TYR A 11 -37.29 29.02 7.23
C TYR A 11 -37.89 27.66 7.64
N LEU A 12 -38.50 26.93 6.72
CA LEU A 12 -39.03 25.58 6.97
C LEU A 12 -37.91 24.59 7.28
N GLY A 13 -36.79 24.67 6.57
CA GLY A 13 -35.60 23.87 6.83
C GLY A 13 -34.98 24.16 8.21
N ASN A 14 -34.94 25.44 8.61
CA ASN A 14 -34.44 25.83 9.93
C ASN A 14 -35.41 25.41 11.05
N ALA A 15 -36.72 25.57 10.86
CA ALA A 15 -37.73 25.12 11.82
C ALA A 15 -37.67 23.60 12.06
N THR A 16 -37.50 22.82 10.99
CA THR A 16 -37.34 21.36 11.07
C THR A 16 -36.10 20.99 11.87
N ARG A 17 -34.94 21.60 11.55
CA ARG A 17 -33.68 21.36 12.27
C ARG A 17 -33.78 21.71 13.77
N ARG A 18 -34.38 22.85 14.10
CA ARG A 18 -34.62 23.27 15.50
C ARG A 18 -35.47 22.25 16.25
N MET A 19 -36.55 21.77 15.63
CA MET A 19 -37.41 20.76 16.21
C MET A 19 -36.68 19.43 16.43
N GLU A 20 -35.82 19.02 15.49
CA GLU A 20 -34.99 17.82 15.64
C GLU A 20 -34.00 17.96 16.80
N VAL A 21 -33.34 19.11 16.96
CA VAL A 21 -32.45 19.38 18.09
C VAL A 21 -33.20 19.26 19.42
N LEU A 22 -34.39 19.85 19.53
CA LEU A 22 -35.22 19.75 20.75
C LEU A 22 -35.68 18.31 21.04
N LYS A 23 -35.90 17.48 20.00
CA LYS A 23 -36.32 16.08 20.16
C LYS A 23 -35.17 15.14 20.49
N THR A 24 -33.94 15.46 20.06
CA THR A 24 -32.84 14.49 20.02
C THR A 24 -31.59 14.91 20.81
N SER A 25 -31.39 16.20 21.08
CA SER A 25 -30.23 16.64 21.83
C SER A 25 -30.35 16.26 23.31
N THR A 26 -29.26 15.73 23.87
CA THR A 26 -29.12 15.46 25.30
C THR A 26 -28.51 16.65 26.06
N SER A 27 -28.17 17.74 25.36
CA SER A 27 -27.58 18.95 25.91
C SER A 27 -28.67 19.96 26.24
N LEU A 28 -28.79 20.35 27.50
CA LEU A 28 -29.74 21.39 27.91
C LEU A 28 -29.40 22.75 27.26
N GLU A 29 -28.11 23.03 27.07
CA GLU A 29 -27.65 24.24 26.39
C GLU A 29 -28.16 24.32 24.94
N ASP A 30 -28.20 23.19 24.22
CA ASP A 30 -28.71 23.16 22.84
C ASP A 30 -30.21 23.49 22.81
N HIS A 31 -30.97 22.98 23.78
CA HIS A 31 -32.40 23.27 23.89
C HIS A 31 -32.64 24.75 24.20
N VAL A 32 -31.88 25.30 25.14
CA VAL A 32 -31.94 26.72 25.49
C VAL A 32 -31.53 27.59 24.31
N ALA A 33 -30.48 27.22 23.57
CA ALA A 33 -30.05 27.95 22.38
C ALA A 33 -31.14 27.98 21.29
N VAL A 34 -31.81 26.86 21.04
CA VAL A 34 -32.94 26.81 20.08
C VAL A 34 -34.12 27.66 20.56
N ILE A 35 -34.48 27.55 21.84
CA ILE A 35 -35.64 28.26 22.41
C ILE A 35 -35.41 29.78 22.42
N LEU A 36 -34.20 30.22 22.76
CA LEU A 36 -33.83 31.63 22.79
C LEU A 36 -33.48 32.20 21.40
N GLY A 37 -33.45 31.38 20.36
CA GLY A 37 -33.18 31.82 18.99
C GLY A 37 -31.70 32.02 18.65
N TYR A 38 -30.79 31.52 19.49
CA TYR A 38 -29.34 31.65 19.33
C TYR A 38 -28.69 30.47 18.59
N TRP A 39 -29.47 29.46 18.18
CA TRP A 39 -28.93 28.23 17.60
C TRP A 39 -28.07 28.49 16.36
N GLU A 40 -28.57 29.24 15.38
CA GLU A 40 -27.82 29.50 14.14
C GLU A 40 -26.56 30.33 14.37
N GLU A 41 -26.61 31.30 15.29
CA GLU A 41 -25.47 32.16 15.64
C GLU A 41 -24.35 31.35 16.30
N LEU A 42 -24.70 30.35 17.11
CA LEU A 42 -23.74 29.41 17.70
C LEU A 42 -23.15 28.43 16.70
N GLN A 43 -23.85 28.15 15.59
CA GLN A 43 -23.35 27.31 14.49
C GLN A 43 -22.52 28.07 13.45
N ASP A 44 -22.40 29.40 13.56
CA ASP A 44 -21.58 30.19 12.66
C ASP A 44 -20.08 29.82 12.81
N THR A 45 -19.45 29.51 11.67
CA THR A 45 -18.05 29.06 11.58
C THR A 45 -17.08 30.20 11.24
N SER A 46 -17.58 31.43 11.13
CA SER A 46 -16.75 32.61 10.82
C SER A 46 -15.62 32.79 11.85
N THR A 47 -14.41 33.03 11.38
CA THR A 47 -13.19 33.11 12.23
C THR A 47 -12.78 34.54 12.60
N HIS A 48 -13.61 35.53 12.29
CA HIS A 48 -13.33 36.94 12.54
C HIS A 48 -13.46 37.23 14.05
N ALA A 49 -12.60 38.10 14.58
CA ALA A 49 -12.49 38.32 16.03
C ALA A 49 -13.83 38.73 16.69
N ASP A 50 -14.61 39.60 16.03
CA ASP A 50 -15.90 40.06 16.55
C ASP A 50 -16.95 38.95 16.60
N ALA A 51 -17.00 38.10 15.56
CA ALA A 51 -17.92 36.97 15.52
C ALA A 51 -17.57 35.90 16.56
N VAL A 52 -16.27 35.65 16.78
CA VAL A 52 -15.80 34.76 17.85
C VAL A 52 -16.21 35.28 19.23
N LYS A 53 -16.00 36.58 19.48
CA LYS A 53 -16.37 37.23 20.74
C LYS A 53 -17.89 37.15 20.98
N HIS A 54 -18.68 37.49 19.98
CA HIS A 54 -20.13 37.44 20.05
C HIS A 54 -20.65 36.02 20.36
N ARG A 55 -20.10 34.99 19.69
CA ARG A 55 -20.44 33.60 20.01
C ARG A 55 -20.06 33.19 21.44
N MET A 56 -18.95 33.71 21.97
CA MET A 56 -18.58 33.45 23.37
C MET A 56 -19.58 34.08 24.35
N GLU A 57 -20.05 35.30 24.08
CA GLU A 57 -21.07 35.98 24.89
C GLU A 57 -22.40 35.23 24.87
N ILE A 58 -22.88 34.86 23.69
CA ILE A 58 -24.10 34.05 23.53
C ILE A 58 -23.96 32.73 24.28
N LYS A 59 -22.82 32.04 24.11
CA LYS A 59 -22.59 30.75 24.77
C LYS A 59 -22.61 30.88 26.29
N ALA A 60 -22.01 31.94 26.84
CA ALA A 60 -22.07 32.21 28.27
C ALA A 60 -23.51 32.44 28.76
N HIS A 61 -24.30 33.22 28.00
CA HIS A 61 -25.69 33.49 28.33
C HIS A 61 -26.57 32.24 28.27
N VAL A 62 -26.39 31.40 27.24
CA VAL A 62 -27.07 30.10 27.11
C VAL A 62 -26.71 29.18 28.28
N ALA A 63 -25.43 29.10 28.66
CA ALA A 63 -24.98 28.27 29.77
C ALA A 63 -25.56 28.73 31.12
N GLU A 64 -25.60 30.04 31.37
CA GLU A 64 -26.24 30.62 32.57
C GLU A 64 -27.72 30.22 32.65
N ARG A 65 -28.46 30.38 31.54
CA ARG A 65 -29.89 30.05 31.51
C ARG A 65 -30.14 28.55 31.63
N ALA A 66 -29.31 27.72 31.00
CA ALA A 66 -29.37 26.27 31.14
C ALA A 66 -29.15 25.86 32.61
N GLN A 67 -28.17 26.46 33.30
CA GLN A 67 -27.91 26.18 34.70
C GLN A 67 -29.09 26.57 35.60
N ALA A 68 -29.75 27.69 35.33
CA ALA A 68 -30.91 28.15 36.10
C ALA A 68 -32.10 27.17 36.05
N VAL A 69 -32.29 26.47 34.94
CA VAL A 69 -33.42 25.53 34.75
C VAL A 69 -33.03 24.05 34.89
N ALA A 70 -31.73 23.75 35.06
CA ALA A 70 -31.24 22.37 35.17
C ALA A 70 -31.81 21.60 36.37
N GLY A 71 -32.28 22.31 37.40
CA GLY A 71 -32.87 21.73 38.61
C GLY A 71 -34.29 21.19 38.42
N GLU A 72 -35.02 21.71 37.43
CA GLU A 72 -36.46 21.49 37.23
C GLU A 72 -36.78 20.01 36.94
N PRO A 73 -37.74 19.39 37.66
CA PRO A 73 -38.09 17.98 37.48
C PRO A 73 -38.43 17.62 36.03
N PHE A 74 -39.23 18.46 35.36
CA PHE A 74 -39.66 18.25 33.98
C PHE A 74 -38.49 18.27 32.98
N VAL A 75 -37.51 19.16 33.19
CA VAL A 75 -36.30 19.25 32.35
C VAL A 75 -35.45 17.99 32.50
N LYS A 76 -35.22 17.54 33.74
CA LYS A 76 -34.47 16.31 34.02
C LYS A 76 -35.14 15.08 33.41
N GLU A 77 -36.45 14.97 33.58
CA GLU A 77 -37.23 13.84 33.05
C GLU A 77 -37.18 13.81 31.51
N THR A 78 -37.37 14.97 30.86
CA THR A 78 -37.34 15.08 29.40
C THR A 78 -35.97 14.70 28.85
N LEU A 79 -34.88 15.21 29.42
CA LEU A 79 -33.52 14.87 29.00
C LEU A 79 -33.18 13.39 29.27
N SER A 80 -33.68 12.80 30.36
CA SER A 80 -33.51 11.37 30.62
C SER A 80 -34.22 10.53 29.56
N LYS A 81 -35.47 10.86 29.23
CA LYS A 81 -36.24 10.19 28.16
C LYS A 81 -35.53 10.26 26.82
N ILE A 82 -35.02 11.44 26.44
CA ILE A 82 -34.25 11.60 25.20
C ILE A 82 -32.99 10.73 25.22
N LYS A 83 -32.25 10.71 26.34
CA LYS A 83 -31.04 9.91 26.50
C LYS A 83 -31.33 8.41 26.41
N GLU A 84 -32.34 7.93 27.11
CA GLU A 84 -32.77 6.53 27.10
C GLU A 84 -33.20 6.09 25.69
N MET A 85 -34.03 6.90 25.03
CA MET A 85 -34.44 6.68 23.64
C MET A 85 -33.23 6.58 22.70
N ARG A 86 -32.24 7.47 22.83
CA ARG A 86 -31.02 7.41 22.00
C ARG A 86 -30.23 6.12 22.23
N VAL A 87 -30.08 5.69 23.47
CA VAL A 87 -29.36 4.45 23.80
C VAL A 87 -30.11 3.24 23.25
N GLU A 88 -31.44 3.21 23.37
CA GLU A 88 -32.27 2.14 22.85
C GLU A 88 -32.16 2.04 21.32
N ILE A 89 -32.36 3.15 20.61
CA ILE A 89 -32.24 3.18 19.14
C ILE A 89 -30.82 2.82 18.71
N ALA A 90 -29.79 3.35 19.38
CA ALA A 90 -28.40 3.01 19.08
C ALA A 90 -28.11 1.52 19.25
N ARG A 91 -28.75 0.86 20.24
CA ARG A 91 -28.65 -0.59 20.44
C ARG A 91 -29.41 -1.36 19.36
N GLN A 92 -30.62 -0.92 19.00
CA GLN A 92 -31.44 -1.56 17.96
C GLN A 92 -30.76 -1.51 16.58
N VAL A 93 -30.09 -0.41 16.25
CA VAL A 93 -29.40 -0.19 14.98
C VAL A 93 -27.93 -0.67 15.02
N GLY A 94 -27.41 -1.03 16.21
CA GLY A 94 -26.06 -1.57 16.36
C GLY A 94 -24.92 -0.53 16.34
N ILE A 95 -25.22 0.76 16.52
CA ILE A 95 -24.23 1.88 16.44
C ILE A 95 -23.74 2.37 17.81
N GLN A 96 -24.18 1.73 18.91
CA GLN A 96 -23.84 2.16 20.28
C GLN A 96 -22.33 2.27 20.52
N ARG A 97 -21.56 1.32 19.98
CA ARG A 97 -20.09 1.31 20.10
C ARG A 97 -19.46 2.51 19.39
N ASP A 98 -19.88 2.77 18.16
CA ASP A 98 -19.36 3.86 17.33
C ASP A 98 -19.69 5.22 17.98
N MET A 99 -20.89 5.37 18.56
CA MET A 99 -21.26 6.58 19.30
C MET A 99 -20.34 6.85 20.50
N GLU A 100 -20.01 5.83 21.29
CA GLU A 100 -19.12 5.97 22.44
C GLU A 100 -17.67 6.25 22.00
N GLU A 101 -17.24 5.63 20.90
CA GLU A 101 -15.93 5.89 20.31
C GLU A 101 -15.80 7.35 19.86
N VAL A 102 -16.78 7.87 19.11
CA VAL A 102 -16.78 9.27 18.65
C VAL A 102 -16.86 10.24 19.83
N ARG A 103 -17.67 9.94 20.85
CA ARG A 103 -17.83 10.79 22.04
C ARG A 103 -16.53 10.94 22.82
N THR A 104 -15.77 9.86 22.97
CA THR A 104 -14.50 9.87 23.73
C THR A 104 -13.31 10.37 22.91
N LEU A 105 -13.46 10.48 21.59
CA LEU A 105 -12.39 10.81 20.64
C LEU A 105 -11.68 12.15 20.93
N PRO A 106 -12.36 13.29 21.15
CA PRO A 106 -11.67 14.56 21.44
C PRO A 106 -10.84 14.49 22.72
N GLY A 107 -11.33 13.79 23.74
CA GLY A 107 -10.62 13.55 24.98
C GLY A 107 -9.36 12.70 24.78
N ARG A 108 -9.47 11.63 23.99
CA ARG A 108 -8.34 10.74 23.63
C ARG A 108 -7.26 11.50 22.84
N ILE A 109 -7.66 12.24 21.80
CA ILE A 109 -6.76 13.06 20.98
C ILE A 109 -6.08 14.13 21.86
N GLY A 110 -6.85 14.85 22.67
CA GLY A 110 -6.32 15.87 23.58
C GLY A 110 -5.33 15.29 24.60
N LYS A 111 -5.62 14.09 25.15
CA LYS A 111 -4.69 13.39 26.05
C LYS A 111 -3.40 13.01 25.33
N GLN A 112 -3.48 12.48 24.11
CA GLN A 112 -2.33 12.07 23.31
C GLN A 112 -1.43 13.25 22.90
N LEU A 113 -2.03 14.39 22.54
CA LEU A 113 -1.28 15.61 22.21
C LEU A 113 -0.56 16.16 23.45
N ARG A 114 -1.28 16.33 24.57
CA ARG A 114 -0.70 16.86 25.81
C ARG A 114 0.38 15.95 26.39
N SER A 115 0.18 14.62 26.38
CA SER A 115 1.18 13.68 26.92
C SER A 115 2.48 13.67 26.13
N ARG A 116 2.45 14.09 24.86
CA ARG A 116 3.62 14.24 23.99
C ARG A 116 4.10 15.69 23.87
N GLY A 117 3.47 16.64 24.56
CA GLY A 117 3.87 18.05 24.57
C GLY A 117 3.46 18.88 23.34
N TYR A 118 2.55 18.38 22.49
CA TYR A 118 2.13 19.05 21.26
C TYR A 118 0.82 19.82 21.43
N ARG A 119 0.66 20.93 20.69
CA ARG A 119 -0.56 21.76 20.73
C ARG A 119 -1.62 21.29 19.73
N THR A 120 -1.18 20.79 18.57
CA THR A 120 -2.07 20.40 17.47
C THR A 120 -1.62 19.08 16.83
N GLY A 121 -2.55 18.40 16.16
CA GLY A 121 -2.23 17.21 15.37
C GLY A 121 -1.24 17.48 14.24
N LYS A 122 -1.33 18.66 13.61
CA LYS A 122 -0.35 19.12 12.60
C LYS A 122 1.06 19.16 13.18
N GLU A 123 1.21 19.81 14.33
CA GLU A 123 2.52 19.94 14.98
C GLU A 123 3.10 18.58 15.34
N LEU A 124 2.29 17.70 15.97
CA LEU A 124 2.68 16.33 16.28
C LEU A 124 3.15 15.59 15.02
N TYR A 125 2.38 15.63 13.93
CA TYR A 125 2.72 14.93 12.69
C TYR A 125 4.01 15.48 12.07
N VAL A 126 4.06 16.80 11.85
CA VAL A 126 5.15 17.45 11.12
C VAL A 126 6.47 17.36 11.87
N GLN A 127 6.48 17.62 13.18
CA GLN A 127 7.70 17.54 13.97
C GLN A 127 8.19 16.11 14.13
N THR A 128 7.29 15.15 14.43
CA THR A 128 7.69 13.75 14.63
C THR A 128 8.30 13.16 13.36
N LEU A 129 7.64 13.35 12.21
CA LEU A 129 8.12 12.80 10.95
C LEU A 129 9.41 13.49 10.49
N SER A 130 9.48 14.82 10.54
CA SER A 130 10.69 15.55 10.12
C SER A 130 11.91 15.20 10.97
N GLN A 131 11.76 15.12 12.30
CA GLN A 131 12.85 14.75 13.21
C GLN A 131 13.29 13.30 13.00
N SER A 132 12.35 12.38 12.81
CA SER A 132 12.66 10.96 12.59
C SER A 132 13.40 10.76 11.26
N LEU A 133 12.93 11.41 10.19
CA LEU A 133 13.60 11.39 8.88
C LEU A 133 14.98 12.03 8.94
N ALA A 134 15.12 13.15 9.65
CA ALA A 134 16.40 13.81 9.85
C ALA A 134 17.39 12.93 10.61
N LEU A 135 16.95 12.31 11.71
CA LEU A 135 17.78 11.41 12.50
C LEU A 135 18.28 10.24 11.65
N PHE A 136 17.38 9.65 10.85
CA PHE A 136 17.74 8.58 9.92
C PHE A 136 18.72 9.07 8.84
N ALA A 137 18.48 10.24 8.27
CA ALA A 137 19.35 10.86 7.28
C ALA A 137 20.78 11.10 7.82
N MET A 138 20.90 11.57 9.06
CA MET A 138 22.18 11.78 9.74
C MET A 138 22.90 10.47 10.03
N ALA A 139 22.19 9.43 10.47
CA ALA A 139 22.78 8.12 10.77
C ALA A 139 23.45 7.48 9.53
N PHE A 140 22.94 7.77 8.33
CA PHE A 140 23.48 7.28 7.06
C PHE A 140 24.05 8.42 6.20
N TYR A 141 24.70 9.40 6.83
CA TYR A 141 25.28 10.54 6.13
C TYR A 141 26.13 10.13 4.92
N GLY A 142 25.94 10.84 3.79
CA GLY A 142 26.63 10.57 2.54
C GLY A 142 26.11 9.39 1.72
N LYS A 143 25.15 8.61 2.23
CA LYS A 143 24.45 7.56 1.48
C LYS A 143 23.02 8.01 1.12
N PRO A 144 22.57 7.83 -0.14
CA PRO A 144 21.21 8.21 -0.52
C PRO A 144 20.19 7.33 0.21
N ILE A 145 19.13 7.95 0.71
CA ILE A 145 18.00 7.27 1.36
C ILE A 145 16.75 7.60 0.57
N ILE A 146 15.99 6.59 0.15
CA ILE A 146 14.75 6.79 -0.61
C ILE A 146 13.58 6.71 0.37
N TYR A 147 12.95 7.84 0.66
CA TYR A 147 11.74 7.93 1.46
C TYR A 147 10.51 7.68 0.57
N ARG A 148 9.79 6.59 0.82
CA ARG A 148 8.49 6.33 0.20
C ARG A 148 7.41 7.12 0.93
N THR A 149 6.59 7.86 0.20
CA THR A 149 5.45 8.55 0.82
C THR A 149 4.40 7.56 1.32
N THR A 150 3.46 8.04 2.14
CA THR A 150 2.42 7.19 2.73
C THR A 150 1.62 6.44 1.66
N ASP A 151 1.48 5.13 1.85
CA ASP A 151 0.69 4.22 1.00
C ASP A 151 -0.26 3.35 1.83
N PHE A 152 -0.87 3.96 2.84
CA PHE A 152 -1.92 3.31 3.62
C PHE A 152 -3.16 3.14 2.75
N LYS A 153 -3.79 1.98 2.90
CA LYS A 153 -5.07 1.62 2.31
C LYS A 153 -6.21 2.25 3.11
N SER A 154 -7.41 2.32 2.53
CA SER A 154 -8.58 2.88 3.21
C SER A 154 -8.90 2.20 4.53
N ASN A 155 -8.76 0.87 4.63
CA ASN A 155 -8.95 0.13 5.88
C ASN A 155 -7.88 0.45 6.94
N GLU A 156 -6.63 0.66 6.53
CA GLU A 156 -5.54 1.04 7.45
C GLU A 156 -5.76 2.46 8.00
N TYR A 157 -6.12 3.42 7.14
CA TYR A 157 -6.50 4.76 7.59
C TYR A 157 -7.75 4.75 8.47
N ARG A 158 -8.77 3.96 8.12
CA ARG A 158 -10.01 3.82 8.91
C ARG A 158 -9.74 3.32 10.33
N ASN A 159 -8.73 2.47 10.50
CA ASN A 159 -8.32 1.91 11.78
C ASN A 159 -7.45 2.86 12.64
N LEU A 160 -7.07 4.04 12.12
CA LEU A 160 -6.40 5.06 12.93
C LEU A 160 -7.39 5.74 13.90
N VAL A 161 -6.85 6.44 14.90
CA VAL A 161 -7.65 7.19 15.87
C VAL A 161 -8.51 8.23 15.15
N GLY A 162 -9.83 8.03 15.15
CA GLY A 162 -10.78 8.89 14.44
C GLY A 162 -10.90 8.64 12.95
N GLY A 163 -10.18 7.64 12.40
CA GLY A 163 -10.16 7.32 10.98
C GLY A 163 -11.54 6.99 10.40
N MET A 164 -12.40 6.33 11.19
CA MET A 164 -13.78 6.01 10.79
C MET A 164 -14.65 7.22 10.41
N LEU A 165 -14.29 8.43 10.86
CA LEU A 165 -15.00 9.66 10.51
C LEU A 165 -14.60 10.21 9.13
N PHE A 166 -13.45 9.80 8.61
CA PHE A 166 -12.87 10.32 7.37
C PHE A 166 -12.80 9.29 6.25
N GLU A 167 -12.76 8.01 6.61
CA GLU A 167 -12.61 6.91 5.66
C GLU A 167 -13.88 6.08 5.60
N ALA A 168 -14.48 5.98 4.42
CA ALA A 168 -15.58 5.07 4.16
C ALA A 168 -15.11 3.61 4.25
N HIS A 169 -16.05 2.68 4.41
CA HIS A 169 -15.75 1.28 4.16
C HIS A 169 -15.57 1.07 2.65
N GLU A 170 -14.49 0.42 2.28
CA GLU A 170 -14.16 0.09 0.90
C GLU A 170 -14.00 -1.43 0.81
N ASP A 171 -14.73 -2.07 -0.09
CA ASP A 171 -14.78 -3.54 -0.18
C ASP A 171 -13.42 -4.13 -0.59
N ASN A 172 -12.64 -3.40 -1.41
CA ASN A 172 -11.36 -3.86 -1.94
C ASN A 172 -10.23 -2.82 -1.71
N PRO A 173 -9.78 -2.61 -0.45
CA PRO A 173 -8.78 -1.58 -0.14
C PRO A 173 -7.43 -1.77 -0.85
N MET A 174 -7.13 -3.01 -1.25
CA MET A 174 -5.92 -3.36 -2.01
C MET A 174 -5.88 -2.74 -3.40
N LEU A 175 -7.03 -2.69 -4.08
CA LEU A 175 -7.20 -2.11 -5.42
C LEU A 175 -7.62 -0.63 -5.35
N GLY A 176 -8.18 -0.26 -4.20
CA GLY A 176 -8.95 0.96 -3.98
C GLY A 176 -8.14 2.21 -3.73
N TYR A 177 -8.73 3.14 -2.97
CA TYR A 177 -8.20 4.47 -2.75
C TYR A 177 -6.91 4.43 -1.90
N ARG A 178 -5.73 4.48 -2.54
CA ARG A 178 -4.39 4.47 -1.92
C ARG A 178 -3.30 5.03 -2.84
N GLY A 179 -2.10 5.20 -2.28
CA GLY A 179 -0.92 5.76 -2.97
C GLY A 179 -1.18 7.12 -3.61
N VAL A 180 -0.62 7.36 -4.80
CA VAL A 180 -0.74 8.67 -5.47
C VAL A 180 -2.16 9.09 -5.79
N SER A 181 -3.12 8.17 -5.96
CA SER A 181 -4.52 8.55 -6.18
C SER A 181 -5.12 9.33 -4.99
N ARG A 182 -4.58 9.17 -3.77
CA ARG A 182 -4.97 9.96 -2.59
C ARG A 182 -4.37 11.36 -2.54
N ASN A 183 -3.48 11.69 -3.48
CA ASN A 183 -2.48 12.74 -3.34
C ASN A 183 -1.57 12.53 -2.12
N ILE A 184 -0.47 13.28 -2.08
CA ILE A 184 0.42 13.31 -0.92
C ILE A 184 -0.07 14.44 -0.03
N HIS A 185 -0.32 14.15 1.25
CA HIS A 185 -0.80 15.15 2.19
C HIS A 185 0.26 16.25 2.41
N ASP A 186 -0.14 17.52 2.43
CA ASP A 186 0.79 18.65 2.53
C ASP A 186 1.66 18.61 3.79
N TRP A 187 1.14 18.07 4.90
CA TRP A 187 1.91 17.89 6.13
C TRP A 187 3.06 16.90 5.96
N GLU A 188 2.90 15.87 5.13
CA GLU A 188 3.96 14.91 4.82
C GLU A 188 5.08 15.59 4.01
N ILE A 189 4.69 16.39 3.01
CA ILE A 189 5.64 17.16 2.21
C ILE A 189 6.36 18.22 3.06
N GLU A 190 5.63 18.91 3.94
CA GLU A 190 6.19 19.87 4.90
C GLU A 190 7.23 19.19 5.81
N SER A 191 6.90 18.00 6.33
CA SER A 191 7.82 17.20 7.15
C SER A 191 9.10 16.84 6.39
N PHE A 192 8.94 16.35 5.16
CA PHE A 192 10.07 15.99 4.29
C PHE A 192 10.96 17.19 3.97
N LYS A 193 10.35 18.37 3.71
CA LYS A 193 11.08 19.63 3.49
C LYS A 193 11.84 20.08 4.71
N LEU A 194 11.26 20.00 5.91
CA LEU A 194 11.94 20.32 7.16
C LEU A 194 13.13 19.38 7.42
N ALA A 195 12.95 18.07 7.19
CA ALA A 195 14.02 17.07 7.31
C ALA A 195 15.20 17.38 6.39
N ARG A 196 14.95 17.69 5.12
CA ARG A 196 15.99 18.03 4.13
C ARG A 196 16.64 19.38 4.36
N GLY A 197 15.81 20.41 4.62
CA GLY A 197 16.23 21.80 4.67
C GLY A 197 16.81 22.18 6.03
N ILE A 198 15.96 22.21 7.06
CA ILE A 198 16.32 22.71 8.40
C ILE A 198 17.27 21.74 9.10
N PHE A 199 16.98 20.44 9.04
CA PHE A 199 17.80 19.43 9.71
C PHE A 199 18.96 18.88 8.84
N GLY A 200 19.13 19.38 7.61
CA GLY A 200 20.28 19.07 6.76
C GLY A 200 20.28 17.67 6.13
N GLY A 201 19.15 16.95 6.11
CA GLY A 201 19.00 15.62 5.51
C GLY A 201 19.05 15.60 3.97
N LYS A 202 20.06 16.23 3.35
CA LYS A 202 20.16 16.41 1.88
C LYS A 202 20.28 15.09 1.10
N ASN A 203 20.61 13.98 1.75
CA ASN A 203 20.65 12.64 1.17
C ASN A 203 19.26 11.95 1.07
N LEU A 204 18.19 12.57 1.57
CA LEU A 204 16.82 12.06 1.43
C LEU A 204 16.25 12.28 0.01
N GLN A 205 15.91 11.22 -0.67
CA GLN A 205 15.18 11.21 -1.94
C GLN A 205 13.71 10.86 -1.66
N ILE A 206 12.80 11.15 -2.59
CA ILE A 206 11.37 10.85 -2.43
C ILE A 206 10.94 9.82 -3.46
N MET A 207 10.04 8.91 -3.07
CA MET A 207 9.46 7.89 -3.93
C MET A 207 7.95 7.89 -3.82
N LEU A 208 7.30 7.87 -4.99
CA LEU A 208 5.85 7.85 -5.11
C LEU A 208 5.33 6.41 -5.22
N PRO A 209 4.45 5.95 -4.32
CA PRO A 209 3.84 4.63 -4.36
C PRO A 209 2.55 4.60 -5.19
N PHE A 210 2.23 3.42 -5.71
CA PHE A 210 0.96 3.05 -6.36
C PHE A 210 0.52 4.03 -7.46
N VAL A 211 1.45 4.39 -8.35
CA VAL A 211 1.19 5.30 -9.47
C VAL A 211 0.56 4.52 -10.63
N ARG A 212 -0.73 4.74 -10.89
CA ARG A 212 -1.52 3.94 -11.85
C ARG A 212 -1.33 4.37 -13.29
N THR A 213 -1.30 5.68 -13.51
CA THR A 213 -1.33 6.28 -14.85
C THR A 213 -0.27 7.35 -15.02
N LEU A 214 0.07 7.66 -16.28
CA LEU A 214 0.95 8.77 -16.60
C LEU A 214 0.35 10.12 -16.20
N GLU A 215 -0.99 10.22 -16.16
CA GLU A 215 -1.67 11.41 -15.66
C GLU A 215 -1.35 11.64 -14.19
N GLU A 216 -1.48 10.61 -13.36
CA GLU A 216 -1.14 10.66 -11.93
C GLU A 216 0.34 11.00 -11.73
N ALA A 217 1.24 10.34 -12.46
CA ALA A 217 2.67 10.60 -12.40
C ALA A 217 2.99 12.08 -12.69
N ARG A 218 2.49 12.60 -13.81
CA ARG A 218 2.72 13.98 -14.25
C ARG A 218 2.05 15.00 -13.35
N SER A 219 0.82 14.72 -12.90
CA SER A 219 0.07 15.58 -11.99
C SER A 219 0.81 15.74 -10.67
N MET A 220 1.23 14.63 -10.06
CA MET A 220 1.91 14.65 -8.77
C MET A 220 3.29 15.32 -8.87
N LYS A 221 4.06 15.05 -9.93
CA LYS A 221 5.31 15.78 -10.17
C LYS A 221 5.12 17.28 -10.34
N ARG A 222 4.08 17.70 -11.08
CA ARG A 222 3.73 19.12 -11.22
C ARG A 222 3.34 19.71 -9.88
N TYR A 223 2.58 19.00 -9.07
CA TYR A 223 2.21 19.42 -7.73
C TYR A 223 3.44 19.68 -6.85
N LEU A 224 4.33 18.68 -6.73
CA LEU A 224 5.60 18.80 -6.01
C LEU A 224 6.44 19.99 -6.50
N SER A 225 6.56 20.16 -7.82
CA SER A 225 7.38 21.22 -8.43
C SER A 225 6.78 22.62 -8.32
N LYS A 226 5.48 22.78 -8.55
CA LYS A 226 4.84 24.10 -8.67
C LYS A 226 4.38 24.63 -7.32
N VAL A 227 3.78 23.77 -6.49
CA VAL A 227 3.24 24.13 -5.17
C VAL A 227 4.36 24.07 -4.13
N HIS A 228 5.07 22.95 -4.06
CA HIS A 228 6.01 22.69 -2.97
C HIS A 228 7.47 23.07 -3.26
N LYS A 229 7.79 23.42 -4.51
CA LYS A 229 9.14 23.71 -5.02
C LYS A 229 10.12 22.54 -4.80
N LEU A 230 9.63 21.32 -4.89
CA LEU A 230 10.43 20.09 -4.89
C LEU A 230 10.60 19.61 -6.32
N ARG A 231 11.81 19.75 -6.84
CA ARG A 231 12.17 19.39 -8.21
C ARG A 231 13.37 18.46 -8.21
N SER A 232 13.30 17.44 -9.05
CA SER A 232 14.45 16.58 -9.29
C SER A 232 15.64 17.40 -9.82
N GLY A 233 16.85 17.08 -9.35
CA GLY A 233 18.10 17.74 -9.71
C GLY A 233 18.43 18.97 -8.85
N GLU A 234 17.45 19.60 -8.21
CA GLU A 234 17.67 20.72 -7.30
C GLU A 234 18.08 20.22 -5.91
N GLU A 235 19.13 20.80 -5.33
CA GLU A 235 19.67 20.40 -4.01
C GLU A 235 19.94 18.88 -3.87
N GLY A 236 20.29 18.22 -4.98
CA GLY A 236 20.53 16.77 -5.03
C GLY A 236 19.28 15.91 -4.86
N LEU A 237 18.07 16.49 -4.90
CA LEU A 237 16.83 15.73 -4.80
C LEU A 237 16.64 14.83 -6.02
N LYS A 238 16.20 13.60 -5.76
CA LYS A 238 15.73 12.65 -6.77
C LYS A 238 14.32 12.21 -6.44
N ILE A 239 13.50 12.07 -7.48
CA ILE A 239 12.10 11.65 -7.39
C ILE A 239 11.99 10.31 -8.10
N HIS A 240 11.68 9.27 -7.35
CA HIS A 240 11.52 7.90 -7.84
C HIS A 240 10.05 7.51 -7.87
N MET A 241 9.76 6.44 -8.59
CA MET A 241 8.46 5.77 -8.55
C MET A 241 8.65 4.34 -8.08
N MET A 242 7.74 3.86 -7.24
CA MET A 242 7.65 2.45 -6.95
C MET A 242 6.95 1.77 -8.13
N SER A 243 7.66 0.89 -8.84
CA SER A 243 7.08 0.09 -9.94
C SER A 243 6.49 -1.17 -9.32
N GLU A 244 5.18 -1.19 -9.14
CA GLU A 244 4.51 -2.20 -8.30
C GLU A 244 3.13 -2.63 -8.80
N ILE A 245 2.77 -2.21 -10.02
CA ILE A 245 1.53 -2.62 -10.68
C ILE A 245 1.80 -2.97 -12.16
N PRO A 246 0.95 -3.80 -12.79
CA PRO A 246 1.16 -4.24 -14.17
C PRO A 246 1.33 -3.09 -15.17
N SER A 247 0.57 -1.99 -15.01
CA SER A 247 0.68 -0.85 -15.93
C SER A 247 2.06 -0.19 -15.87
N ASN A 248 2.77 -0.26 -14.74
CA ASN A 248 4.14 0.26 -14.64
C ASN A 248 5.12 -0.56 -15.47
N ALA A 249 4.99 -1.89 -15.48
CA ALA A 249 5.84 -2.76 -16.30
C ALA A 249 5.49 -2.64 -17.80
N ILE A 250 4.20 -2.58 -18.14
CA ILE A 250 3.72 -2.44 -19.52
C ILE A 250 4.17 -1.09 -20.12
N LEU A 251 4.04 0.00 -19.36
CA LEU A 251 4.43 1.36 -19.79
C LEU A 251 5.74 1.83 -19.14
N ALA A 252 6.67 0.90 -18.89
CA ALA A 252 7.89 1.20 -18.15
C ALA A 252 8.70 2.32 -18.80
N LYS A 253 8.72 2.38 -20.14
CA LYS A 253 9.48 3.38 -20.92
C LYS A 253 8.91 4.77 -20.71
N GLU A 254 7.60 4.89 -20.72
CA GLU A 254 6.89 6.16 -20.55
C GLU A 254 6.94 6.63 -19.09
N PHE A 255 6.81 5.71 -18.13
CA PHE A 255 6.92 6.06 -16.72
C PHE A 255 8.35 6.48 -16.35
N ILE A 256 9.40 5.80 -16.84
CA ILE A 256 10.78 6.08 -16.42
C ILE A 256 11.27 7.45 -16.92
N GLU A 257 10.68 7.97 -18.01
CA GLU A 257 10.93 9.34 -18.47
C GLU A 257 10.47 10.39 -17.45
N GLU A 258 9.43 10.08 -16.69
CA GLU A 258 8.93 10.98 -15.65
C GLU A 258 9.78 10.94 -14.38
N PHE A 259 10.52 9.86 -14.10
CA PHE A 259 11.21 9.69 -12.81
C PHE A 259 12.74 9.59 -12.96
N ASP A 260 13.45 9.74 -11.85
CA ASP A 260 14.91 9.53 -11.80
C ASP A 260 15.31 8.06 -11.78
N GLY A 261 14.35 7.21 -11.43
CA GLY A 261 14.53 5.79 -11.25
C GLY A 261 13.27 5.12 -10.74
N PHE A 262 13.32 3.80 -10.69
CA PHE A 262 12.30 2.97 -10.08
C PHE A 262 12.83 2.21 -8.87
N SER A 263 11.90 1.84 -8.00
CA SER A 263 12.09 0.74 -7.06
C SER A 263 10.98 -0.28 -7.28
N ILE A 264 11.32 -1.52 -7.59
CA ILE A 264 10.33 -2.57 -7.85
C ILE A 264 9.70 -2.99 -6.53
N GLY A 265 8.39 -2.78 -6.39
CA GLY A 265 7.59 -3.25 -5.26
C GLY A 265 7.08 -4.65 -5.52
N SER A 266 7.89 -5.69 -5.26
CA SER A 266 7.54 -7.06 -5.69
C SER A 266 6.25 -7.58 -5.06
N ASN A 267 5.98 -7.19 -3.81
CA ASN A 267 4.81 -7.70 -3.12
C ASN A 267 3.49 -7.27 -3.78
N ASP A 268 3.38 -5.99 -4.14
CA ASP A 268 2.20 -5.47 -4.83
C ASP A 268 2.24 -5.83 -6.32
N MET A 269 3.43 -5.90 -6.94
CA MET A 269 3.59 -6.37 -8.32
C MET A 269 3.02 -7.78 -8.49
N THR A 270 3.42 -8.73 -7.65
CA THR A 270 2.94 -10.12 -7.69
C THR A 270 1.45 -10.20 -7.48
N GLN A 271 0.95 -9.53 -6.44
CA GLN A 271 -0.48 -9.50 -6.14
C GLN A 271 -1.30 -8.96 -7.32
N MET A 272 -0.83 -7.91 -7.97
CA MET A 272 -1.59 -7.23 -9.04
C MET A 272 -1.44 -7.91 -10.40
N VAL A 273 -0.29 -8.52 -10.69
CA VAL A 273 -0.07 -9.32 -11.90
C VAL A 273 -0.88 -10.62 -11.84
N LEU A 274 -0.91 -11.30 -10.69
CA LEU A 274 -1.63 -12.56 -10.50
C LEU A 274 -3.09 -12.39 -10.05
N ALA A 275 -3.51 -11.15 -9.78
CA ALA A 275 -4.81 -10.83 -9.20
C ALA A 275 -5.11 -11.61 -7.90
N THR A 276 -4.14 -11.69 -6.99
CA THR A 276 -4.23 -12.43 -5.72
C THR A 276 -4.07 -11.52 -4.51
N ASP A 277 -4.99 -11.55 -3.56
CA ASP A 277 -4.80 -10.89 -2.27
C ASP A 277 -3.81 -11.70 -1.40
N ARG A 278 -2.66 -11.10 -1.11
CA ARG A 278 -1.62 -11.75 -0.28
C ARG A 278 -2.03 -11.91 1.19
N ASP A 279 -3.02 -11.14 1.66
CA ASP A 279 -3.56 -11.25 3.01
C ASP A 279 -4.65 -12.34 3.10
N ASN A 280 -5.08 -12.91 1.96
CA ASN A 280 -6.06 -14.00 1.92
C ASN A 280 -5.37 -15.38 2.00
N PRO A 281 -5.49 -16.13 3.10
CA PRO A 281 -4.81 -17.42 3.28
C PRO A 281 -5.19 -18.46 2.23
N SER A 282 -6.41 -18.39 1.70
CA SER A 282 -6.90 -19.31 0.66
C SER A 282 -6.16 -19.12 -0.67
N LEU A 283 -5.63 -17.93 -0.94
CA LEU A 283 -4.89 -17.61 -2.17
C LEU A 283 -3.37 -17.71 -2.01
N LYS A 284 -2.87 -18.04 -0.80
CA LYS A 284 -1.43 -18.15 -0.52
C LYS A 284 -0.71 -19.10 -1.48
N HIS A 285 -1.37 -20.16 -1.92
CA HIS A 285 -0.80 -21.13 -2.85
C HIS A 285 -0.66 -20.59 -4.29
N ILE A 286 -1.37 -19.52 -4.66
CA ILE A 286 -1.30 -18.88 -5.97
C ILE A 286 -0.23 -17.79 -5.98
N TYR A 287 -0.16 -16.97 -4.93
CA TYR A 287 0.82 -15.89 -4.79
C TYR A 287 2.26 -16.43 -4.93
N ASP A 288 2.95 -16.03 -5.99
CA ASP A 288 4.30 -16.49 -6.29
C ASP A 288 5.09 -15.40 -7.00
N GLU A 289 6.19 -14.97 -6.39
CA GLU A 289 7.06 -13.93 -6.96
C GLU A 289 7.94 -14.48 -8.09
N GLU A 290 8.02 -15.80 -8.23
CA GLU A 290 8.75 -16.49 -9.30
C GLU A 290 7.83 -16.88 -10.47
N ASP A 291 6.55 -16.49 -10.45
CA ASP A 291 5.65 -16.76 -11.57
C ASP A 291 6.16 -16.09 -12.86
N PRO A 292 6.09 -16.77 -14.03
CA PRO A 292 6.56 -16.21 -15.29
C PRO A 292 6.05 -14.80 -15.63
N ALA A 293 4.78 -14.50 -15.33
CA ALA A 293 4.22 -13.18 -15.60
C ALA A 293 4.85 -12.11 -14.70
N VAL A 294 5.13 -12.45 -13.45
CA VAL A 294 5.78 -11.57 -12.48
C VAL A 294 7.25 -11.37 -12.84
N VAL A 295 7.95 -12.45 -13.18
CA VAL A 295 9.35 -12.42 -13.64
C VAL A 295 9.48 -11.53 -14.87
N TRP A 296 8.59 -11.68 -15.87
CA TRP A 296 8.56 -10.81 -17.03
C TRP A 296 8.39 -9.34 -16.66
N ALA A 297 7.48 -9.02 -15.72
CA ALA A 297 7.25 -7.64 -15.27
C ALA A 297 8.47 -7.04 -14.56
N ILE A 298 9.15 -7.84 -13.72
CA ILE A 298 10.39 -7.45 -13.03
C ILE A 298 11.50 -7.17 -14.06
N LEU A 299 11.76 -8.11 -14.97
CA LEU A 299 12.82 -8.00 -15.98
C LEU A 299 12.57 -6.82 -16.92
N SER A 300 11.33 -6.66 -17.40
CA SER A 300 10.92 -5.53 -18.24
C SER A 300 11.24 -4.20 -17.58
N THR A 301 10.99 -4.09 -16.27
CA THR A 301 11.30 -2.89 -15.49
C THR A 301 12.82 -2.65 -15.37
N ILE A 302 13.60 -3.71 -15.05
CA ILE A 302 15.07 -3.63 -14.93
C ILE A 302 15.70 -3.22 -16.26
N PHE A 303 15.35 -3.91 -17.35
CA PHE A 303 15.91 -3.65 -18.68
C PHE A 303 15.51 -2.26 -19.19
N THR A 304 14.28 -1.80 -18.93
CA THR A 304 13.89 -0.44 -19.30
C THR A 304 14.74 0.61 -18.58
N GLY A 305 15.01 0.40 -17.29
CA GLY A 305 15.94 1.25 -16.54
C GLY A 305 17.34 1.29 -17.14
N GLN A 306 17.87 0.14 -17.52
CA GLN A 306 19.17 0.04 -18.20
C GLN A 306 19.18 0.79 -19.52
N LYS A 307 18.18 0.54 -20.37
CA LYS A 307 18.03 1.18 -21.68
C LYS A 307 18.01 2.71 -21.58
N MET A 308 17.28 3.22 -20.58
CA MET A 308 17.13 4.66 -20.34
C MET A 308 18.24 5.25 -19.47
N GLY A 309 19.18 4.42 -19.00
CA GLY A 309 20.29 4.84 -18.16
C GLY A 309 19.88 5.35 -16.78
N LYS A 310 18.80 4.81 -16.22
CA LYS A 310 18.16 5.21 -14.95
C LYS A 310 18.36 4.12 -13.88
N LYS A 311 18.22 4.52 -12.61
CA LYS A 311 18.36 3.61 -11.47
C LYS A 311 17.14 2.71 -11.38
N VAL A 312 17.32 1.40 -11.28
CA VAL A 312 16.23 0.49 -10.88
C VAL A 312 16.71 -0.29 -9.66
N GLY A 313 16.01 -0.08 -8.55
CA GLY A 313 16.17 -0.84 -7.33
C GLY A 313 15.06 -1.87 -7.15
N PHE A 314 15.21 -2.69 -6.13
CA PHE A 314 14.22 -3.68 -5.72
C PHE A 314 13.89 -3.46 -4.24
N CYS A 315 12.60 -3.34 -3.92
CA CYS A 315 12.09 -3.25 -2.56
C CYS A 315 10.92 -4.23 -2.40
N GLY A 316 11.09 -5.21 -1.53
CA GLY A 316 10.09 -6.27 -1.40
C GLY A 316 10.72 -7.49 -0.78
N GLN A 317 9.89 -8.41 -0.33
CA GLN A 317 10.38 -9.60 0.35
C GLN A 317 10.87 -10.68 -0.62
N GLY A 318 10.58 -10.59 -1.92
CA GLY A 318 11.01 -11.61 -2.89
C GLY A 318 12.50 -11.88 -2.91
N VAL A 319 13.33 -10.84 -2.89
CA VAL A 319 14.80 -10.99 -2.79
C VAL A 319 15.25 -11.48 -1.40
N SER A 320 14.42 -11.36 -0.36
CA SER A 320 14.68 -11.96 0.95
C SER A 320 14.24 -13.44 1.01
N ASN A 321 13.17 -13.80 0.28
CA ASN A 321 12.50 -15.10 0.40
C ASN A 321 12.99 -16.13 -0.62
N SER A 322 13.40 -15.69 -1.82
CA SER A 322 13.77 -16.57 -2.93
C SER A 322 15.25 -16.42 -3.31
N VAL A 323 15.95 -17.54 -3.38
CA VAL A 323 17.33 -17.61 -3.91
C VAL A 323 17.33 -17.46 -5.43
N ILE A 324 16.32 -18.00 -6.12
CA ILE A 324 16.19 -17.87 -7.57
C ILE A 324 15.97 -16.40 -7.93
N LEU A 325 15.07 -15.70 -7.24
CA LEU A 325 14.80 -14.29 -7.49
C LEU A 325 16.01 -13.40 -7.19
N ARG A 326 16.77 -13.70 -6.11
CA ARG A 326 18.07 -13.05 -5.83
C ARG A 326 19.02 -13.17 -7.00
N GLY A 327 19.23 -14.38 -7.51
CA GLY A 327 20.12 -14.58 -8.64
C GLY A 327 19.59 -13.95 -9.93
N LEU A 328 18.29 -14.05 -10.18
CA LEU A 328 17.61 -13.42 -11.30
C LEU A 328 17.91 -11.93 -11.39
N VAL A 329 17.62 -11.17 -10.32
CA VAL A 329 17.80 -9.71 -10.34
C VAL A 329 19.28 -9.33 -10.38
N SER A 330 20.16 -10.15 -9.78
CA SER A 330 21.61 -9.93 -9.79
C SER A 330 22.19 -10.10 -11.19
N ILE A 331 21.88 -11.21 -11.86
CA ILE A 331 22.29 -11.49 -13.24
C ILE A 331 21.68 -10.46 -14.17
N ALA A 332 20.38 -10.15 -14.02
CA ALA A 332 19.70 -9.14 -14.83
C ALA A 332 20.31 -7.74 -14.70
N GLY A 333 21.07 -7.46 -13.64
CA GLY A 333 21.79 -6.20 -13.44
C GLY A 333 20.99 -5.15 -12.69
N ILE A 334 20.30 -5.54 -11.60
CA ILE A 334 19.67 -4.60 -10.67
C ILE A 334 20.72 -3.68 -10.02
N VAL A 335 20.38 -2.42 -9.76
CA VAL A 335 21.33 -1.45 -9.18
C VAL A 335 21.39 -1.53 -7.66
N SER A 336 20.27 -1.85 -7.02
CA SER A 336 20.20 -1.92 -5.55
C SER A 336 19.06 -2.83 -5.09
N ALA A 337 19.25 -3.55 -4.00
CA ALA A 337 18.20 -4.30 -3.32
C ALA A 337 18.05 -3.80 -1.88
N SER A 338 16.81 -3.57 -1.45
CA SER A 338 16.45 -3.22 -0.07
C SER A 338 15.80 -4.42 0.60
N VAL A 339 16.39 -4.88 1.70
CA VAL A 339 15.94 -6.04 2.47
C VAL A 339 15.80 -5.71 3.94
N VAL A 340 15.05 -6.53 4.67
CA VAL A 340 14.97 -6.42 6.12
C VAL A 340 16.33 -6.74 6.76
N PRO A 341 16.71 -6.08 7.88
CA PRO A 341 18.02 -6.24 8.50
C PRO A 341 18.42 -7.71 8.75
N ASP A 342 17.47 -8.55 9.17
CA ASP A 342 17.71 -9.96 9.50
C ASP A 342 18.18 -10.79 8.29
N THR A 343 17.77 -10.41 7.08
CA THR A 343 18.13 -11.13 5.84
C THR A 343 19.30 -10.50 5.09
N TYR A 344 19.83 -9.37 5.57
CA TYR A 344 20.83 -8.58 4.86
C TYR A 344 22.12 -9.37 4.57
N TYR A 345 22.69 -10.01 5.60
CA TYR A 345 23.96 -10.73 5.44
C TYR A 345 23.82 -11.90 4.47
N GLN A 346 22.78 -12.72 4.63
CA GLN A 346 22.52 -13.85 3.73
C GLN A 346 22.32 -13.38 2.29
N THR A 347 21.47 -12.37 2.08
CA THR A 347 21.21 -11.80 0.76
C THR A 347 22.50 -11.31 0.11
N LYS A 348 23.35 -10.61 0.87
CA LYS A 348 24.63 -10.09 0.36
C LYS A 348 25.57 -11.22 -0.09
N PHE A 349 25.68 -12.31 0.67
CA PHE A 349 26.52 -13.45 0.30
C PHE A 349 25.99 -14.20 -0.92
N ASP A 350 24.68 -14.41 -0.99
CA ASP A 350 24.05 -15.09 -2.14
C ASP A 350 24.21 -14.28 -3.42
N VAL A 351 23.97 -12.97 -3.36
CA VAL A 351 24.20 -12.06 -4.49
C VAL A 351 25.66 -12.10 -4.92
N ALA A 352 26.61 -12.00 -3.98
CA ALA A 352 28.03 -12.08 -4.31
C ALA A 352 28.44 -13.43 -4.94
N ALA A 353 27.86 -14.54 -4.48
CA ALA A 353 28.10 -15.86 -5.03
C ALA A 353 27.55 -16.01 -6.46
N VAL A 354 26.41 -15.39 -6.76
CA VAL A 354 25.85 -15.35 -8.13
C VAL A 354 26.67 -14.42 -9.02
N GLU A 355 27.03 -13.22 -8.56
CA GLU A 355 27.85 -12.28 -9.31
C GLU A 355 29.24 -12.86 -9.65
N ALA A 356 29.82 -13.66 -8.76
CA ALA A 356 31.10 -14.34 -8.97
C ALA A 356 31.06 -15.37 -10.12
N GLN A 357 29.88 -15.90 -10.47
CA GLN A 357 29.73 -16.80 -11.62
C GLN A 357 29.84 -16.05 -12.96
N ASN A 358 29.73 -14.72 -12.95
CA ASN A 358 29.86 -13.85 -14.12
C ASN A 358 28.98 -14.29 -15.30
N ILE A 359 27.76 -14.74 -15.00
CA ILE A 359 26.78 -15.19 -15.99
C ILE A 359 26.33 -13.97 -16.82
N PRO A 360 26.46 -14.01 -18.16
CA PRO A 360 25.95 -12.93 -19.00
C PRO A 360 24.42 -12.91 -18.98
N VAL A 361 23.81 -11.73 -19.12
CA VAL A 361 22.34 -11.57 -19.11
C VAL A 361 21.66 -12.42 -20.18
N SER A 362 22.31 -12.61 -21.34
CA SER A 362 21.83 -13.47 -22.43
C SER A 362 21.66 -14.95 -22.04
N LYS A 363 22.28 -15.38 -20.93
CA LYS A 363 22.19 -16.73 -20.37
C LYS A 363 21.26 -16.82 -19.15
N LEU A 364 20.56 -15.73 -18.82
CA LEU A 364 19.64 -15.70 -17.68
C LEU A 364 18.49 -16.70 -17.83
N GLY A 365 17.93 -16.87 -19.04
CA GLY A 365 16.87 -17.86 -19.30
C GLY A 365 17.32 -19.29 -19.00
N GLU A 366 18.49 -19.68 -19.54
CA GLU A 366 19.13 -20.98 -19.28
C GLU A 366 19.39 -21.19 -17.78
N TRP A 367 19.87 -20.14 -17.09
CA TRP A 367 20.11 -20.19 -15.65
C TRP A 367 18.82 -20.41 -14.86
N LEU A 368 17.74 -19.68 -15.17
CA LEU A 368 16.44 -19.85 -14.51
C LEU A 368 15.90 -21.27 -14.70
N GLN A 369 15.96 -21.76 -15.93
CA GLN A 369 15.58 -23.12 -16.29
C GLN A 369 16.33 -24.16 -15.45
N GLU A 370 17.65 -24.02 -15.32
CA GLU A 370 18.47 -24.91 -14.50
C GLU A 370 18.11 -24.82 -13.00
N GLN A 371 17.90 -23.62 -12.46
CA GLN A 371 17.55 -23.45 -11.05
C GLN A 371 16.19 -24.06 -10.69
N HIS A 372 15.18 -23.87 -11.55
CA HIS A 372 13.86 -24.47 -11.33
C HIS A 372 13.89 -26.00 -11.48
N LEU A 373 14.66 -26.53 -12.42
CA LEU A 373 14.87 -27.98 -12.56
C LEU A 373 15.57 -28.57 -11.34
N ASN A 374 16.62 -27.91 -10.84
CA ASN A 374 17.31 -28.34 -9.62
C ASN A 374 16.39 -28.31 -8.39
N ARG A 375 15.55 -27.29 -8.25
CA ARG A 375 14.54 -27.23 -7.19
C ARG A 375 13.54 -28.38 -7.31
N LEU A 376 13.08 -28.70 -8.51
CA LEU A 376 12.18 -29.84 -8.74
C LEU A 376 12.85 -31.17 -8.36
N HIS A 377 14.13 -31.36 -8.69
CA HIS A 377 14.89 -32.54 -8.26
C HIS A 377 14.94 -32.68 -6.73
N GLU A 378 15.21 -31.59 -6.00
CA GLU A 378 15.21 -31.61 -4.54
C GLU A 378 13.81 -31.85 -3.93
N LEU A 379 12.76 -31.32 -4.58
CA LEU A 379 11.38 -31.60 -4.17
C LEU A 379 11.01 -33.08 -4.37
N LEU A 380 11.41 -33.68 -5.49
CA LEU A 380 11.20 -35.11 -5.74
C LEU A 380 11.91 -35.97 -4.69
N LYS A 381 13.14 -35.63 -4.30
CA LYS A 381 13.86 -36.32 -3.21
C LYS A 381 13.12 -36.20 -1.87
N SER A 382 12.77 -34.99 -1.46
CA SER A 382 12.07 -34.74 -0.17
C SER A 382 10.70 -35.41 -0.06
N HIS A 383 10.03 -35.65 -1.19
CA HIS A 383 8.73 -36.31 -1.26
C HIS A 383 8.82 -37.80 -1.62
N LYS A 384 10.02 -38.42 -1.57
CA LYS A 384 10.26 -39.86 -1.82
C LYS A 384 10.02 -40.33 -3.28
N TYR A 385 10.09 -39.41 -4.24
CA TYR A 385 10.06 -39.70 -5.67
C TYR A 385 11.47 -39.76 -6.31
N GLU A 386 12.53 -39.91 -5.51
CA GLU A 386 13.93 -39.97 -6.02
C GLU A 386 14.18 -41.06 -7.08
N HIS A 387 13.42 -42.16 -7.04
CA HIS A 387 13.52 -43.26 -7.99
C HIS A 387 13.11 -42.84 -9.41
N ILE A 388 12.27 -41.81 -9.55
CA ILE A 388 11.86 -41.22 -10.82
C ILE A 388 13.07 -40.60 -11.54
N LEU A 389 14.00 -40.01 -10.79
CA LEU A 389 15.21 -39.37 -11.33
C LEU A 389 16.19 -40.36 -12.00
N LYS A 390 16.01 -41.67 -11.80
CA LYS A 390 16.79 -42.69 -12.53
C LYS A 390 16.39 -42.77 -14.00
N LYS A 391 15.12 -42.52 -14.31
CA LYS A 391 14.53 -42.66 -15.65
C LYS A 391 14.27 -41.30 -16.31
N TYR A 392 13.85 -40.30 -15.56
CA TYR A 392 13.46 -38.98 -16.06
C TYR A 392 14.43 -37.93 -15.52
N LYS A 393 15.13 -37.24 -16.42
CA LYS A 393 16.19 -36.26 -16.04
C LYS A 393 15.98 -34.88 -16.63
N SER A 394 15.29 -34.79 -17.78
CA SER A 394 14.97 -33.49 -18.38
C SER A 394 13.64 -32.95 -17.86
N ALA A 395 13.43 -31.64 -18.00
CA ALA A 395 12.17 -31.00 -17.67
C ALA A 395 10.97 -31.62 -18.42
N LYS A 396 11.17 -31.97 -19.70
CA LYS A 396 10.14 -32.61 -20.52
C LYS A 396 9.78 -33.99 -19.99
N ASP A 397 10.79 -34.81 -19.68
CA ASP A 397 10.61 -36.15 -19.10
C ASP A 397 9.84 -36.09 -17.79
N LEU A 398 10.16 -35.11 -16.93
CA LEU A 398 9.49 -34.92 -15.64
C LEU A 398 8.05 -34.40 -15.81
N THR A 399 7.78 -33.62 -16.85
CA THR A 399 6.41 -33.20 -17.20
C THR A 399 5.56 -34.39 -17.62
N GLU A 400 6.09 -35.27 -18.47
CA GLU A 400 5.41 -36.49 -18.90
C GLU A 400 5.11 -37.43 -17.71
N TRP A 401 6.08 -37.60 -16.80
CA TRP A 401 5.87 -38.33 -15.56
C TRP A 401 4.76 -37.70 -14.71
N TYR A 402 4.80 -36.37 -14.53
CA TYR A 402 3.85 -35.65 -13.70
C TYR A 402 2.41 -35.82 -14.22
N GLU A 403 2.19 -35.65 -15.52
CA GLU A 403 0.89 -35.82 -16.17
C GLU A 403 0.37 -37.26 -16.08
N GLY A 404 1.26 -38.25 -16.23
CA GLY A 404 0.91 -39.67 -16.06
C GLY A 404 0.43 -39.98 -14.65
N GLU A 405 1.14 -39.49 -13.63
CA GLU A 405 0.78 -39.71 -12.24
C GLU A 405 -0.47 -38.91 -11.84
N GLN A 406 -0.63 -37.69 -12.36
CA GLN A 406 -1.85 -36.90 -12.20
C GLN A 406 -3.06 -37.63 -12.79
N THR A 407 -2.91 -38.23 -13.97
CA THR A 407 -3.97 -39.04 -14.61
C THR A 407 -4.31 -40.27 -13.77
N ARG A 408 -3.31 -40.95 -13.20
CA ARG A 408 -3.51 -42.10 -12.30
C ARG A 408 -4.31 -41.71 -11.06
N LEU A 409 -3.93 -40.62 -10.38
CA LEU A 409 -4.61 -40.12 -9.19
C LEU A 409 -6.03 -39.62 -9.49
N ALA A 410 -6.22 -38.92 -10.62
CA ALA A 410 -7.54 -38.49 -11.06
C ALA A 410 -8.46 -39.67 -11.37
N GLY A 411 -7.92 -40.74 -11.98
CA GLY A 411 -8.65 -42.00 -12.18
C GLY A 411 -9.09 -42.62 -10.85
N GLN A 412 -8.18 -42.69 -9.86
CA GLN A 412 -8.52 -43.20 -8.52
C GLN A 412 -9.63 -42.39 -7.85
N LEU A 413 -9.57 -41.06 -7.92
CA LEU A 413 -10.63 -40.20 -7.39
C LEU A 413 -11.96 -40.45 -8.11
N ARG A 414 -11.93 -40.51 -9.45
CA ARG A 414 -13.13 -40.75 -10.27
C ARG A 414 -13.81 -42.08 -9.92
N ASP A 415 -13.03 -43.15 -9.76
CA ASP A 415 -13.54 -44.48 -9.44
C ASP A 415 -14.11 -44.57 -8.00
N HIS A 416 -13.86 -43.57 -7.17
CA HIS A 416 -14.29 -43.51 -5.76
C HIS A 416 -15.18 -42.30 -5.44
N LEU A 417 -15.71 -41.60 -6.45
CA LEU A 417 -16.72 -40.56 -6.23
C LEU A 417 -17.96 -41.13 -5.54
N ASP A 418 -18.53 -40.37 -4.61
CA ASP A 418 -19.68 -40.76 -3.78
C ASP A 418 -19.43 -42.00 -2.89
N THR A 419 -18.17 -42.43 -2.74
CA THR A 419 -17.78 -43.49 -1.80
C THR A 419 -17.19 -42.89 -0.51
N PRO A 420 -17.17 -43.66 0.60
CA PRO A 420 -16.50 -43.22 1.83
C PRO A 420 -15.00 -42.92 1.67
N LYS A 421 -14.38 -43.36 0.56
CA LYS A 421 -12.96 -43.12 0.26
C LYS A 421 -12.72 -41.87 -0.58
N GLU A 422 -13.76 -41.18 -1.05
CA GLU A 422 -13.61 -40.00 -1.92
C GLU A 422 -12.70 -38.94 -1.29
N ALA A 423 -12.95 -38.58 -0.03
CA ALA A 423 -12.20 -37.55 0.69
C ALA A 423 -10.70 -37.87 0.76
N PHE A 424 -10.35 -39.14 0.92
CA PHE A 424 -8.96 -39.59 0.94
C PHE A 424 -8.28 -39.37 -0.42
N TYR A 425 -8.89 -39.83 -1.52
CA TYR A 425 -8.29 -39.67 -2.85
C TYR A 425 -8.27 -38.22 -3.33
N ARG A 426 -9.25 -37.41 -2.91
CA ARG A 426 -9.28 -35.97 -3.17
C ARG A 426 -8.10 -35.29 -2.48
N GLN A 427 -7.87 -35.60 -1.21
CA GLN A 427 -6.74 -35.07 -0.44
C GLN A 427 -5.40 -35.51 -1.03
N GLU A 428 -5.25 -36.77 -1.45
CA GLU A 428 -4.02 -37.25 -2.09
C GLU A 428 -3.73 -36.52 -3.40
N LEU A 429 -4.74 -36.31 -4.26
CA LEU A 429 -4.60 -35.54 -5.49
C LEU A 429 -4.25 -34.08 -5.21
N GLU A 430 -4.91 -33.44 -4.25
CA GLU A 430 -4.63 -32.06 -3.85
C GLU A 430 -3.21 -31.90 -3.29
N LYS A 431 -2.76 -32.84 -2.45
CA LYS A 431 -1.40 -32.85 -1.91
C LYS A 431 -0.36 -33.03 -3.00
N TYR A 432 -0.59 -33.93 -3.95
CA TYR A 432 0.31 -34.15 -5.09
C TYR A 432 0.41 -32.89 -5.96
N ARG A 433 -0.73 -32.29 -6.32
CA ARG A 433 -0.77 -31.03 -7.09
C ARG A 433 -0.11 -29.89 -6.33
N GLY A 434 -0.40 -29.75 -5.04
CA GLY A 434 0.18 -28.72 -4.18
C GLY A 434 1.70 -28.80 -4.08
N ALA A 435 2.27 -30.01 -4.13
CA ALA A 435 3.72 -30.21 -4.06
C ALA A 435 4.43 -29.99 -5.42
N PHE A 436 3.85 -30.46 -6.53
CA PHE A 436 4.58 -30.59 -7.78
C PHE A 436 4.07 -29.75 -8.95
N HIS A 437 2.80 -29.32 -8.95
CA HIS A 437 2.20 -28.70 -10.13
C HIS A 437 2.97 -27.46 -10.60
N LYS A 438 3.18 -26.50 -9.69
CA LYS A 438 3.96 -25.28 -9.98
C LYS A 438 5.43 -25.57 -10.29
N PRO A 439 6.19 -26.33 -9.45
CA PRO A 439 7.57 -26.67 -9.77
C PRO A 439 7.79 -27.36 -11.11
N VAL A 440 6.88 -28.25 -11.52
CA VAL A 440 6.94 -28.91 -12.84
C VAL A 440 6.72 -27.90 -13.96
N ILE A 441 5.70 -27.04 -13.84
CA ILE A 441 5.46 -25.97 -14.82
C ILE A 441 6.70 -25.06 -14.93
N TYR A 442 7.24 -24.58 -13.82
CA TYR A 442 8.38 -23.67 -13.81
C TYR A 442 9.66 -24.34 -14.31
N ALA A 443 9.86 -25.62 -14.01
CA ALA A 443 10.99 -26.38 -14.54
C ALA A 443 10.88 -26.65 -16.04
N ALA A 444 9.69 -26.58 -16.65
CA ALA A 444 9.48 -26.80 -18.09
C ALA A 444 9.15 -25.50 -18.85
N TRP A 445 9.11 -24.37 -18.17
CA TRP A 445 8.73 -23.08 -18.73
C TRP A 445 9.82 -22.52 -19.65
N ASP A 446 9.43 -21.85 -20.73
CA ASP A 446 10.37 -21.19 -21.63
C ASP A 446 10.86 -19.86 -21.03
N TRP A 447 11.84 -19.97 -20.12
CA TRP A 447 12.48 -18.82 -19.50
C TRP A 447 13.33 -18.02 -20.49
N GLU A 448 13.85 -18.64 -21.54
CA GLU A 448 14.60 -17.92 -22.58
C GLU A 448 13.70 -16.92 -23.30
N GLU A 449 12.53 -17.36 -23.76
CA GLU A 449 11.56 -16.48 -24.41
C GLU A 449 11.06 -15.41 -23.44
N THR A 450 10.81 -15.76 -22.17
CA THR A 450 10.36 -14.80 -21.14
C THR A 450 11.36 -13.64 -20.96
N VAL A 451 12.66 -13.96 -20.87
CA VAL A 451 13.71 -12.94 -20.72
C VAL A 451 13.88 -12.16 -22.03
N LEU A 452 13.81 -12.83 -23.19
CA LEU A 452 13.92 -12.20 -24.51
C LEU A 452 12.76 -11.22 -24.79
N ASP A 453 11.54 -11.58 -24.41
CA ASP A 453 10.38 -10.70 -24.55
C ASP A 453 10.49 -9.48 -23.63
N ALA A 454 10.91 -9.66 -22.38
CA ALA A 454 11.19 -8.54 -21.49
C ALA A 454 12.27 -7.61 -22.05
N LEU A 455 13.31 -8.17 -22.66
CA LEU A 455 14.39 -7.43 -23.32
C LEU A 455 13.86 -6.58 -24.48
N ARG A 456 13.10 -7.21 -25.38
CA ARG A 456 12.50 -6.54 -26.56
C ARG A 456 11.50 -5.47 -26.14
N HIS A 457 10.67 -5.76 -25.13
CA HIS A 457 9.70 -4.81 -24.58
C HIS A 457 10.37 -3.54 -24.07
N ALA A 458 11.51 -3.68 -23.38
CA ALA A 458 12.35 -2.57 -22.94
C ALA A 458 12.99 -1.77 -24.09
N GLY A 459 12.91 -2.27 -25.34
CA GLY A 459 13.37 -1.58 -26.54
C GLY A 459 14.81 -1.87 -26.95
N PHE A 460 15.41 -2.94 -26.43
CA PHE A 460 16.70 -3.44 -26.94
C PHE A 460 16.52 -4.22 -28.23
N LYS A 461 17.47 -4.05 -29.16
CA LYS A 461 17.50 -4.79 -30.43
C LYS A 461 18.07 -6.19 -30.25
N ASP A 462 19.11 -6.30 -29.44
CA ASP A 462 19.91 -7.50 -29.23
C ASP A 462 20.63 -7.45 -27.87
N TRP A 463 21.28 -8.55 -27.53
CA TRP A 463 22.07 -8.69 -26.30
C TRP A 463 23.33 -7.83 -26.28
N ASP A 464 23.89 -7.47 -27.44
CA ASP A 464 25.08 -6.62 -27.51
C ASP A 464 24.75 -5.19 -27.10
N GLU A 465 23.61 -4.67 -27.54
CA GLU A 465 23.09 -3.37 -27.12
C GLU A 465 22.80 -3.36 -25.61
N GLN A 466 22.20 -4.43 -25.08
CA GLN A 466 21.93 -4.56 -23.65
C GLN A 466 23.23 -4.61 -22.84
N ALA A 467 24.21 -5.42 -23.26
CA ALA A 467 25.48 -5.54 -22.57
C ALA A 467 26.23 -4.20 -22.52
N LYS A 468 26.19 -3.40 -23.60
CA LYS A 468 26.73 -2.04 -23.63
C LYS A 468 26.02 -1.13 -22.63
N ALA A 469 24.69 -1.13 -22.62
CA ALA A 469 23.91 -0.31 -21.69
C ALA A 469 24.18 -0.70 -20.22
N LEU A 470 24.27 -1.99 -19.91
CA LEU A 470 24.62 -2.48 -18.57
C LEU A 470 26.05 -2.07 -18.18
N ALA A 471 27.02 -2.16 -19.11
CA ALA A 471 28.38 -1.72 -18.85
C ALA A 471 28.45 -0.21 -18.58
N GLU A 472 27.67 0.61 -19.28
CA GLU A 472 27.53 2.04 -19.00
C GLU A 472 26.86 2.30 -17.65
N GLN A 473 25.84 1.52 -17.30
CA GLN A 473 25.15 1.61 -16.02
C GLN A 473 26.09 1.30 -14.85
N ARG A 474 26.97 0.30 -14.99
CA ARG A 474 27.98 -0.08 -13.98
C ARG A 474 29.08 0.96 -13.78
N LYS A 475 29.34 1.82 -14.78
CA LYS A 475 30.28 2.95 -14.65
C LYS A 475 29.70 4.12 -13.85
N LYS A 476 28.38 4.20 -13.71
CA LYS A 476 27.71 5.28 -12.96
C LYS A 476 27.86 5.07 -11.46
N LYS A 477 28.02 6.19 -10.74
CA LYS A 477 27.94 6.22 -9.27
C LYS A 477 26.50 6.55 -8.88
N TRP A 478 25.85 5.63 -8.17
CA TRP A 478 24.41 5.66 -7.84
C TRP A 478 24.05 6.16 -6.45
#